data_AF-G3IS93-F1
#
_entry.id   AF-G3IS93-F1
#
_cell.length_a   1.000
_cell.length_b   1.000
_cell.length_c   1.000
_cell.angle_alpha   90.00
_cell.angle_beta   90.00
_cell.angle_gamma   90.00
#
_symmetry.space_group_name_H-M   'P 1'
#
loop_
_entity.id
_entity.type
_entity.pdbx_description
1 polymer ?
#
loop_
_entity_poly.entity_id
_entity_poly.type
_entity_poly.pdbx_seq_one_letter_code
_entity_poly.pdbx_strand_id
1 'polypeptide(L)'
;MKTKKESISPAVRHKYTAQFKEQALVRADRDGIPKVAQDLGVAESMLYSWRSIRRQTGQPFEEQKLQQAELARLKRENARLEEEVAFLKKAAAYFAKMPKSTAWMQEVEQRRSSCREVRHD
;
A
#
# COMPACT_ATOMS: atom_id res chain seq x y z
N MET A 1 18.64 -47.57 -17.70
CA MET A 1 19.28 -46.28 -17.36
C MET A 1 19.31 -46.18 -15.84
N LYS A 2 20.50 -46.20 -15.23
CA LYS A 2 20.65 -46.22 -13.76
C LYS A 2 20.69 -44.77 -13.26
N THR A 3 19.61 -44.31 -12.64
CA THR A 3 19.59 -43.02 -11.94
C THR A 3 20.28 -43.20 -10.58
N LYS A 4 21.52 -42.71 -10.51
CA LYS A 4 22.33 -42.70 -9.30
C LYS A 4 21.70 -41.71 -8.32
N LYS A 5 21.05 -42.24 -7.28
CA LYS A 5 20.46 -41.47 -6.18
C LYS A 5 21.59 -41.16 -5.20
N GLU A 6 22.26 -40.02 -5.39
CA GLU A 6 23.29 -39.52 -4.47
C GLU A 6 22.65 -39.29 -3.09
N SER A 7 23.19 -39.95 -2.07
CA SER A 7 22.73 -39.93 -0.69
C SER A 7 22.91 -38.54 -0.09
N ILE A 8 21.81 -37.86 0.25
CA ILE A 8 21.85 -36.64 1.05
C ILE A 8 22.15 -37.07 2.49
N SER A 9 23.42 -36.96 2.90
CA SER A 9 23.85 -37.11 4.29
C SER A 9 23.15 -36.06 5.17
N PRO A 10 22.82 -36.39 6.43
CA PRO A 10 22.07 -35.48 7.30
C PRO A 10 22.89 -34.19 7.49
N ALA A 11 22.37 -33.09 6.98
CA ALA A 11 23.05 -31.80 7.01
C ALA A 11 23.39 -31.43 8.46
N VAL A 12 24.68 -31.41 8.77
CA VAL A 12 25.19 -30.96 10.07
C VAL A 12 24.75 -29.50 10.26
N ARG A 13 23.84 -29.27 11.20
CA ARG A 13 23.34 -27.93 11.50
C ARG A 13 24.42 -27.15 12.23
N HIS A 14 25.17 -26.34 11.49
CA HIS A 14 26.12 -25.40 12.08
C HIS A 14 25.37 -24.36 12.93
N LYS A 15 25.73 -24.27 14.21
CA LYS A 15 25.21 -23.25 15.14
C LYS A 15 26.12 -22.03 15.07
N TYR A 16 25.57 -20.91 14.62
CA TYR A 16 26.24 -19.61 14.62
C TYR A 16 25.85 -18.78 15.83
N THR A 17 26.80 -18.06 16.41
CA THR A 17 26.56 -17.13 17.52
C THR A 17 25.71 -15.94 17.07
N ALA A 18 24.99 -15.30 18.01
CA ALA A 18 24.18 -14.12 17.70
C ALA A 18 25.03 -12.97 17.13
N GLN A 19 26.22 -12.75 17.70
CA GLN A 19 27.17 -11.76 17.22
C GLN A 19 27.58 -12.00 15.76
N PHE A 20 27.92 -13.25 15.41
CA PHE A 20 28.30 -13.60 14.04
C PHE A 20 27.16 -13.32 13.06
N LYS A 21 25.94 -13.72 13.41
CA LYS A 21 24.76 -13.47 12.56
C LYS A 21 24.55 -11.98 12.33
N GLU A 22 24.67 -11.16 13.37
CA GLU A 22 24.49 -9.71 13.25
C GLU A 22 25.59 -9.08 12.38
N GLN A 23 26.86 -9.43 12.62
CA GLN A 23 27.98 -8.95 11.81
C GLN A 23 27.85 -9.36 10.33
N ALA A 24 27.45 -10.60 10.07
CA ALA A 24 27.20 -11.08 8.71
C ALA A 24 26.07 -10.30 8.03
N LEU A 25 24.99 -9.99 8.75
CA LEU A 25 23.87 -9.19 8.23
C LEU A 25 24.26 -7.73 7.99
N VAL A 26 25.02 -7.10 8.89
CA VAL A 26 25.55 -5.74 8.71
C VAL A 26 26.43 -5.66 7.47
N ARG A 27 27.29 -6.67 7.26
CA ARG A 27 28.11 -6.76 6.05
C ARG A 27 27.25 -6.99 4.81
N ALA A 28 26.24 -7.86 4.90
CA ALA A 28 25.33 -8.14 3.79
C ALA A 28 24.47 -6.93 3.37
N ASP A 29 24.15 -6.03 4.30
CA ASP A 29 23.45 -4.77 3.97
C ASP A 29 24.36 -3.80 3.17
N ARG A 30 25.69 -3.91 3.25
CA ARG A 30 26.66 -3.09 2.49
C ARG A 30 27.10 -3.74 1.18
N ASP A 31 27.49 -5.01 1.25
CA ASP A 31 28.16 -5.73 0.16
C ASP A 31 27.21 -6.63 -0.65
N GLY A 32 25.99 -6.86 -0.15
CA GLY A 32 25.00 -7.77 -0.72
C GLY A 32 25.11 -9.21 -0.19
N ILE A 33 23.96 -9.89 -0.12
CA ILE A 33 23.86 -11.27 0.40
C ILE A 33 24.69 -12.28 -0.42
N PRO A 34 24.66 -12.29 -1.77
CA PRO A 34 25.39 -13.30 -2.55
C PRO A 34 26.90 -13.25 -2.31
N LYS A 35 27.47 -12.05 -2.24
CA LYS A 35 28.90 -11.85 -2.00
C LYS A 35 29.30 -12.29 -0.59
N VAL A 36 28.53 -11.88 0.42
CA VAL A 36 28.82 -12.23 1.82
C VAL A 36 28.62 -13.72 2.09
N ALA A 37 27.66 -14.36 1.43
CA ALA A 37 27.47 -15.81 1.49
C ALA A 37 28.71 -16.57 1.01
N GLN A 38 29.27 -16.17 -0.13
CA GLN A 38 30.49 -16.77 -0.68
C GLN A 38 31.70 -16.52 0.23
N ASP A 39 31.89 -15.27 0.69
CA ASP A 39 33.01 -14.89 1.55
C ASP A 39 33.00 -15.60 2.91
N LEU A 40 31.82 -15.85 3.48
CA LEU A 40 31.66 -16.49 4.80
C LEU A 40 31.44 -18.01 4.70
N GLY A 41 31.31 -18.57 3.50
CA GLY A 41 30.97 -19.98 3.29
C GLY A 41 29.59 -20.38 3.84
N VAL A 42 28.66 -19.42 3.92
CA VAL A 42 27.29 -19.63 4.43
C VAL A 42 26.32 -19.65 3.27
N ALA A 43 25.33 -20.54 3.29
CA ALA A 43 24.29 -20.57 2.26
C ALA A 43 23.51 -19.24 2.21
N GLU A 44 23.29 -18.69 1.01
CA GLU A 44 22.54 -17.44 0.81
C GLU A 44 21.16 -17.48 1.47
N SER A 45 20.45 -18.60 1.31
CA SER A 45 19.13 -18.84 1.92
C SER A 45 19.14 -18.64 3.44
N MET A 46 20.25 -18.95 4.09
CA MET A 46 20.39 -18.78 5.53
C MET A 46 20.53 -17.32 5.93
N LEU A 47 21.29 -16.53 5.17
CA LEU A 47 21.39 -15.08 5.36
C LEU A 47 20.03 -14.39 5.12
N TYR A 48 19.27 -14.80 4.09
CA TYR A 48 17.91 -14.31 3.87
C TYR A 48 16.98 -14.63 5.05
N SER A 49 17.05 -15.87 5.58
CA SER A 49 16.28 -16.28 6.75
C SER A 49 16.64 -15.46 7.99
N TRP A 50 17.94 -15.26 8.27
CA TRP A 50 18.37 -14.43 9.41
C TRP A 50 17.94 -12.98 9.25
N ARG A 51 17.97 -12.42 8.03
CA ARG A 51 17.46 -11.07 7.75
C ARG A 51 15.96 -10.95 8.03
N SER A 52 15.18 -11.97 7.66
CA SER A 52 13.75 -12.02 7.94
C SER A 52 13.49 -12.04 9.45
N ILE A 53 14.22 -12.87 10.19
CA ILE A 53 14.12 -12.94 11.65
C ILE A 53 14.51 -11.59 12.26
N ARG A 54 15.64 -10.98 11.87
CA ARG A 54 16.09 -9.66 12.36
C ARG A 54 15.04 -8.56 12.15
N ARG A 55 14.31 -8.59 11.04
CA ARG A 55 13.20 -7.65 10.78
C ARG A 55 12.00 -7.88 11.70
N GLN A 56 11.73 -9.13 12.05
CA GLN A 56 10.63 -9.50 12.95
C GLN A 56 10.97 -9.22 14.42
N THR A 57 12.19 -9.54 14.86
CA THR A 57 12.66 -9.23 16.22
C THR A 57 13.06 -7.78 16.43
N GLY A 58 13.37 -7.05 15.36
CA GLY A 58 13.72 -5.62 15.41
C GLY A 58 12.54 -4.68 15.66
N GLN A 59 11.30 -5.17 15.60
CA GLN A 59 10.16 -4.42 16.12
C GLN A 59 9.81 -4.93 17.52
N PRO A 60 9.94 -4.12 18.58
CA PRO A 60 9.45 -4.51 19.89
C PRO A 60 7.95 -4.80 19.77
N PHE A 61 7.50 -5.86 20.44
CA PHE A 61 6.12 -6.35 20.37
C PHE A 61 5.07 -5.23 20.58
N GLU A 62 5.38 -4.24 21.42
CA GLU A 62 4.54 -3.06 21.65
C GLU A 62 4.44 -2.14 20.43
N GLU A 63 5.52 -1.92 19.67
CA GLU A 63 5.47 -1.16 18.42
C GLU A 63 4.64 -1.89 17.35
N GLN A 64 4.76 -3.22 17.29
CA GLN A 64 3.95 -4.02 16.36
C GLN A 64 2.45 -3.94 16.70
N LYS A 65 2.11 -3.99 17.99
CA LYS A 65 0.74 -3.82 18.48
C LYS A 65 0.20 -2.41 18.20
N LEU A 66 1.02 -1.37 18.41
CA LEU A 66 0.67 0.00 18.09
C LEU A 66 0.43 0.19 16.58
N GLN A 67 1.31 -0.35 15.74
CA GLN A 67 1.15 -0.32 14.29
C GLN A 67 -0.12 -1.03 13.84
N GLN A 68 -0.47 -2.19 14.42
CA GLN A 68 -1.72 -2.87 14.11
C GLN A 68 -2.96 -2.06 14.54
N ALA A 69 -2.90 -1.40 15.70
CA ALA A 69 -3.98 -0.52 16.16
C ALA A 69 -4.18 0.68 15.22
N GLU A 70 -3.09 1.32 14.80
CA GLU A 70 -3.14 2.41 13.82
C GLU A 70 -3.67 1.94 12.46
N LEU A 71 -3.24 0.77 11.97
CA LEU A 71 -3.78 0.19 10.74
C LEU A 71 -5.29 -0.09 10.83
N ALA A 72 -5.77 -0.58 11.98
CA ALA A 72 -7.19 -0.83 12.19
C ALA A 72 -7.98 0.49 12.21
N ARG A 73 -7.46 1.53 12.88
CA ARG A 73 -8.04 2.87 12.90
C ARG A 73 -8.11 3.47 11.50
N LEU A 74 -7.00 3.43 10.76
CA LEU A 74 -6.93 3.97 9.40
C LEU A 74 -7.90 3.27 8.46
N LYS A 75 -8.05 1.95 8.56
CA LYS A 75 -9.04 1.21 7.75
C LYS A 75 -10.48 1.64 8.02
N ARG A 76 -10.82 1.88 9.29
CA ARG A 76 -12.16 2.39 9.66
C ARG A 76 -12.42 3.77 9.10
N GLU A 77 -11.43 4.67 9.22
CA GLU A 77 -11.57 6.03 8.69
C GLU A 77 -11.68 6.01 7.16
N ASN A 78 -10.90 5.17 6.49
CA ASN A 78 -10.96 5.05 5.03
C ASN A 78 -12.34 4.53 4.57
N ALA A 79 -12.88 3.50 5.23
CA ALA A 79 -14.23 3.01 4.94
C ALA A 79 -15.30 4.10 5.12
N ARG A 80 -15.21 4.87 6.20
CA ARG A 80 -16.10 6.02 6.44
C ARG A 80 -15.97 7.09 5.34
N LEU A 81 -14.76 7.44 4.95
CA LEU A 81 -14.51 8.42 3.88
C LEU A 81 -15.04 7.92 2.53
N GLU A 82 -14.90 6.63 2.23
CA GLU A 82 -15.47 6.01 1.02
C GLU A 82 -17.00 6.13 1.01
N GLU A 83 -17.66 5.93 2.15
CA GLU A 83 -19.11 6.13 2.30
C GLU A 83 -19.51 7.60 2.09
N GLU A 84 -18.79 8.54 2.70
CA GLU A 84 -19.02 9.98 2.54
C GLU A 84 -18.86 10.41 1.07
N VAL A 85 -17.80 9.96 0.40
CA VAL A 85 -17.56 10.20 -1.03
C VAL A 85 -18.68 9.59 -1.88
N ALA A 86 -19.13 8.37 -1.57
CA ALA A 86 -20.21 7.73 -2.29
C ALA A 86 -21.54 8.50 -2.14
N PHE A 87 -21.84 9.01 -0.94
CA PHE A 87 -23.00 9.85 -0.70
C PHE A 87 -22.93 11.16 -1.49
N LEU A 88 -21.80 11.88 -1.43
CA LEU A 88 -21.61 13.13 -2.16
C LEU A 88 -21.72 12.94 -3.67
N LYS A 89 -21.17 11.84 -4.21
CA LYS A 89 -21.33 11.51 -5.63
C LYS A 89 -22.80 11.30 -6.02
N LYS A 90 -23.58 10.61 -5.18
CA LYS A 90 -25.03 10.44 -5.39
C LYS A 90 -25.77 11.78 -5.36
N ALA A 91 -25.45 12.63 -4.39
CA ALA A 91 -26.02 13.97 -4.27
C ALA A 91 -25.69 14.82 -5.50
N ALA A 92 -24.42 14.87 -5.92
CA ALA A 92 -23.99 15.59 -7.11
C ALA A 92 -24.72 15.09 -8.38
N ALA A 93 -24.87 13.78 -8.53
CA ALA A 93 -25.62 13.20 -9.64
C ALA A 93 -27.12 13.57 -9.61
N TYR A 94 -27.72 13.65 -8.43
CA TYR A 94 -29.10 14.12 -8.27
C TYR A 94 -29.24 15.59 -8.68
N PHE A 95 -28.38 16.48 -8.18
CA PHE A 95 -28.41 17.90 -8.50
C PHE A 95 -28.11 18.18 -9.98
N ALA A 96 -27.24 17.39 -10.63
CA ALA A 96 -26.97 17.52 -12.05
C ALA A 96 -28.18 17.16 -12.93
N LYS A 97 -29.08 16.28 -12.45
CA LYS A 97 -30.32 15.88 -13.13
C LYS A 97 -31.49 16.80 -12.85
N MET A 98 -31.40 17.65 -11.82
CA MET A 98 -32.45 18.62 -11.55
C MET A 98 -32.53 19.61 -12.73
N PRO A 99 -33.73 19.83 -13.29
CA PRO A 99 -33.89 20.85 -14.31
C PRO A 99 -33.47 22.17 -13.67
N LYS A 100 -32.46 22.84 -14.23
CA LYS A 100 -32.29 24.26 -13.98
C LYS A 100 -33.61 24.86 -14.40
N SER A 101 -34.34 25.49 -13.47
CA SER A 101 -35.64 26.10 -13.79
C SER A 101 -35.45 27.06 -14.97
N THR A 102 -35.71 26.57 -16.17
CA THR A 102 -35.57 27.30 -17.43
C THR A 102 -36.86 28.03 -17.74
N ALA A 103 -37.98 27.68 -17.09
CA ALA A 103 -39.25 28.35 -17.31
C ALA A 103 -39.14 29.85 -16.99
N TRP A 104 -38.58 30.20 -15.83
CA TRP A 104 -38.43 31.60 -15.44
C TRP A 104 -37.28 32.30 -16.18
N MET A 105 -36.20 31.59 -16.52
CA MET A 105 -35.10 32.15 -17.30
C MET A 105 -35.47 32.42 -18.76
N GLN A 106 -36.22 31.51 -19.40
CA GLN A 106 -36.72 31.68 -20.76
C GLN A 106 -37.76 32.80 -20.82
N GLU A 107 -38.69 32.88 -19.86
CA GLU A 107 -39.67 33.97 -19.79
C GLU A 107 -38.99 35.33 -19.60
N VAL A 108 -37.94 35.43 -18.79
CA VAL A 108 -37.16 36.67 -18.62
C VAL A 108 -36.41 37.04 -19.91
N GLU A 109 -35.82 36.08 -20.62
CA GLU A 109 -35.15 36.31 -21.92
C GLU A 109 -36.15 36.75 -23.00
N GLN A 110 -37.34 36.14 -23.01
CA GLN A 110 -38.41 36.43 -23.96
C GLN A 110 -38.99 37.83 -23.72
N ARG A 111 -39.21 38.19 -22.45
CA ARG A 111 -39.58 39.57 -22.05
C ARG A 111 -38.49 40.58 -22.38
N ARG A 112 -37.21 40.24 -22.19
CA ARG A 112 -36.07 41.12 -22.57
C ARG A 112 -35.96 41.33 -24.08
N SER A 113 -36.26 40.30 -24.87
CA SER A 113 -36.22 40.36 -26.34
C SER A 113 -37.39 41.16 -26.90
N SER A 114 -38.60 40.94 -26.39
CA SER A 114 -39.79 41.74 -26.73
C SER A 114 -39.61 43.24 -26.42
N CYS A 115 -39.00 43.59 -25.29
CA CYS A 115 -38.67 44.99 -24.96
C CYS A 115 -37.54 45.60 -25.81
N ARG A 116 -36.84 44.79 -26.63
CA ARG A 116 -35.77 45.24 -27.53
C ARG A 116 -36.32 45.51 -28.93
N GLU A 117 -37.30 44.72 -29.38
CA GLU A 117 -38.03 44.90 -30.64
C GLU A 117 -38.85 46.19 -30.65
N VAL A 118 -39.54 46.53 -29.55
CA VAL A 118 -40.36 47.75 -29.41
C VAL A 118 -39.54 49.06 -29.47
N ARG A 119 -38.20 48.98 -29.41
CA ARG A 119 -37.32 50.16 -29.39
C ARG A 119 -36.73 50.52 -30.76
N HIS A 120 -37.02 49.74 -31.79
CA HIS A 120 -36.50 49.89 -33.15
C HIS A 120 -37.56 50.26 -34.20
N ASP A 121 -38.82 50.39 -33.80
CA ASP A 121 -39.89 51.13 -34.51
C ASP A 121 -39.93 52.59 -34.03
#